data_AF-U2PYU2-F1
#
_entry.id   AF-U2PYU2-F1
#
_cell.length_a   1.000
_cell.length_b   1.000
_cell.length_c   1.000
_cell.angle_alpha   90.00
_cell.angle_beta   90.00
_cell.angle_gamma   90.00
#
_symmetry.space_group_name_H-M   'P 1'
#
loop_
_entity.id
_entity.type
_entity.pdbx_description
1 polymer ?
#
loop_
_entity_poly.entity_id
_entity_poly.type
_entity_poly.pdbx_seq_one_letter_code
_entity_poly.pdbx_strand_id
1 'polypeptide(L)'
;MSGLKKDIEEFKRGNNEVFLDVLNRFTSYIKLCSYKLNYYCAETDLIIYLFKLIPQIDLSNFESDKYIIGYIKKCIRNMAVTLYKKNKNYSFITYDNDVLDNNIAYIQEFPIDVEGLISNLSDTQKKIIIYRYKYRFSDSEIGKLLKISRQAVYKNRAKALAQLKYA
;
A
#
# COMPACT_ATOMS: atom_id res chain seq x y z
N MET A 1 -23.39 1.42 -14.19
CA MET A 1 -22.75 1.76 -12.90
C MET A 1 -23.01 3.24 -12.60
N SER A 2 -23.51 3.52 -11.40
CA SER A 2 -23.66 4.85 -10.83
C SER A 2 -22.28 5.56 -10.69
N GLY A 3 -22.23 6.88 -10.51
CA GLY A 3 -20.98 7.61 -10.26
C GLY A 3 -20.52 7.45 -8.81
N LEU A 4 -19.21 7.41 -8.55
CA LEU A 4 -18.67 7.24 -7.19
C LEU A 4 -19.20 8.30 -6.22
N LYS A 5 -19.30 9.56 -6.66
CA LYS A 5 -19.87 10.63 -5.84
C LYS A 5 -21.30 10.32 -5.39
N LYS A 6 -22.12 9.77 -6.28
CA LYS A 6 -23.50 9.38 -5.98
C LYS A 6 -23.52 8.22 -4.98
N ASP A 7 -22.68 7.20 -5.19
CA ASP A 7 -22.59 6.04 -4.29
C ASP A 7 -22.23 6.47 -2.85
N ILE A 8 -21.30 7.43 -2.72
CA ILE A 8 -20.91 7.99 -1.41
C ILE A 8 -22.06 8.79 -0.77
N GLU A 9 -22.80 9.60 -1.54
CA GLU A 9 -23.97 10.33 -1.03
C GLU A 9 -25.07 9.37 -0.53
N GLU A 10 -25.34 8.29 -1.25
CA GLU A 10 -26.32 7.29 -0.83
C GLU A 10 -25.86 6.57 0.45
N PHE A 11 -24.58 6.21 0.53
CA PHE A 11 -24.01 5.62 1.74
C PHE A 11 -24.12 6.56 2.95
N LYS A 12 -23.84 7.85 2.77
CA LYS A 12 -23.99 8.87 3.82
C LYS A 12 -25.42 9.04 4.31
N ARG A 13 -26.42 8.77 3.46
CA ARG A 13 -27.84 8.79 3.81
C ARG A 13 -28.30 7.53 4.54
N GLY A 14 -27.40 6.59 4.82
CA GLY A 14 -27.67 5.36 5.56
C GLY A 14 -27.88 4.13 4.69
N ASN A 15 -27.74 4.24 3.36
CA ASN A 15 -27.80 3.07 2.48
C ASN A 15 -26.47 2.30 2.51
N ASN A 16 -26.33 1.42 3.50
CA ASN A 16 -25.10 0.64 3.69
C ASN A 16 -24.83 -0.38 2.57
N GLU A 17 -25.84 -0.78 1.79
CA GLU A 17 -25.68 -1.76 0.70
C GLU A 17 -24.77 -1.23 -0.42
N VAL A 18 -24.80 0.09 -0.64
CA VAL A 18 -23.98 0.80 -1.63
C VAL A 18 -22.49 0.79 -1.28
N PHE A 19 -22.13 0.45 -0.03
CA PHE A 19 -20.73 0.31 0.35
C PHE A 19 -20.00 -0.73 -0.49
N LEU A 20 -20.66 -1.81 -0.89
CA LEU A 20 -20.05 -2.84 -1.73
C LEU A 20 -19.64 -2.26 -3.11
N ASP A 21 -20.46 -1.40 -3.70
CA ASP A 21 -20.13 -0.72 -4.96
C ASP A 21 -18.94 0.23 -4.81
N VAL A 22 -18.88 0.96 -3.69
CA VAL A 22 -17.71 1.79 -3.36
C VAL A 22 -16.47 0.92 -3.17
N LEU A 23 -16.56 -0.14 -2.38
CA LEU A 23 -15.46 -1.06 -2.08
C LEU A 23 -14.89 -1.72 -3.33
N ASN A 24 -15.76 -2.16 -4.24
CA ASN A 24 -15.37 -2.81 -5.50
C ASN A 24 -14.42 -1.93 -6.33
N ARG A 25 -14.61 -0.60 -6.31
CA ARG A 25 -13.73 0.36 -7.02
C ARG A 25 -12.31 0.45 -6.43
N PHE A 26 -12.14 0.07 -5.16
CA PHE A 26 -10.86 0.14 -4.46
C PHE A 26 -10.27 -1.23 -4.14
N THR A 27 -10.98 -2.33 -4.38
CA THR A 27 -10.59 -3.70 -3.99
C THR A 27 -9.19 -4.05 -4.49
N SER A 28 -8.88 -3.85 -5.77
CA SER A 28 -7.54 -4.16 -6.30
C SER A 28 -6.43 -3.31 -5.67
N TYR A 29 -6.73 -2.06 -5.30
CA TYR A 29 -5.76 -1.19 -4.64
C TYR A 29 -5.57 -1.54 -3.17
N ILE A 30 -6.65 -1.92 -2.47
CA ILE A 30 -6.61 -2.43 -1.10
C ILE A 30 -5.79 -3.71 -1.04
N LYS A 31 -6.06 -4.69 -1.93
CA LYS A 31 -5.29 -5.94 -2.03
C LYS A 31 -3.81 -5.69 -2.29
N LEU A 32 -3.49 -4.76 -3.20
CA LEU A 32 -2.11 -4.36 -3.47
C LEU A 32 -1.42 -3.76 -2.22
N CYS A 33 -2.16 -2.99 -1.42
CA CYS A 33 -1.65 -2.40 -0.19
C CYS A 33 -1.51 -3.45 0.93
N SER A 34 -2.51 -4.31 1.14
CA SER A 34 -2.52 -5.33 2.21
C SER A 34 -1.45 -6.39 2.01
N TYR A 35 -1.22 -6.84 0.77
CA TYR A 35 -0.15 -7.78 0.43
C TYR A 35 1.22 -7.30 0.91
N LYS A 36 1.44 -5.98 0.94
CA LYS A 36 2.70 -5.37 1.38
C LYS A 36 2.79 -5.22 2.89
N LEU A 37 1.74 -5.46 3.66
CA LEU A 37 1.75 -5.34 5.11
C LEU A 37 2.13 -6.66 5.79
N ASN A 38 1.88 -7.80 5.13
CA ASN A 38 2.32 -9.13 5.54
C ASN A 38 1.92 -9.51 6.99
N TYR A 39 0.70 -9.14 7.42
CA TYR A 39 0.12 -9.59 8.69
C TYR A 39 -1.35 -10.00 8.49
N TYR A 40 -1.84 -10.86 9.39
CA TYR A 40 -3.22 -11.36 9.37
C TYR A 40 -4.24 -10.22 9.46
N CYS A 41 -5.34 -10.29 8.69
CA CYS A 41 -6.38 -9.24 8.61
C CYS A 41 -5.95 -7.88 8.03
N ALA A 42 -4.77 -7.74 7.42
CA ALA A 42 -4.33 -6.47 6.82
C ALA A 42 -5.32 -5.88 5.78
N GLU A 43 -5.97 -6.75 4.98
CA GLU A 43 -7.01 -6.33 4.03
C GLU A 43 -8.26 -5.83 4.76
N THR A 44 -8.75 -6.58 5.74
CA THR A 44 -9.91 -6.23 6.56
C THR A 44 -9.72 -4.88 7.27
N ASP A 45 -8.54 -4.62 7.83
CA ASP A 45 -8.23 -3.33 8.47
C ASP A 45 -8.33 -2.15 7.49
N LEU A 46 -7.87 -2.33 6.25
CA LEU A 46 -7.98 -1.31 5.21
C LEU A 46 -9.44 -1.13 4.74
N ILE A 47 -10.23 -2.20 4.69
CA ILE A 47 -11.67 -2.13 4.37
C ILE A 47 -12.41 -1.38 5.48
N ILE A 48 -12.15 -1.70 6.76
CA ILE A 48 -12.73 -1.00 7.91
C ILE A 48 -12.35 0.49 7.89
N TYR A 49 -11.10 0.79 7.54
CA TYR A 49 -10.65 2.18 7.37
C TYR A 49 -11.43 2.89 6.26
N LEU A 50 -11.61 2.25 5.10
CA LEU A 50 -12.41 2.82 4.01
C LEU A 50 -13.85 3.09 4.45
N PHE A 51 -14.50 2.12 5.12
CA PHE A 51 -15.85 2.27 5.65
C PHE A 51 -15.99 3.50 6.56
N LYS A 52 -15.00 3.75 7.42
CA LYS A 52 -14.96 4.93 8.31
C LYS A 52 -14.63 6.23 7.59
N LEU A 53 -13.83 6.17 6.53
CA LEU A 53 -13.39 7.34 5.75
C LEU A 53 -14.52 7.93 4.92
N ILE A 54 -15.28 7.09 4.19
CA ILE A 54 -16.34 7.53 3.25
C ILE A 54 -17.30 8.58 3.84
N PRO A 55 -17.89 8.41 5.04
CA PRO A 55 -18.83 9.39 5.58
C PRO A 55 -18.17 10.73 5.93
N GLN A 56 -16.85 10.77 6.12
CA GLN A 56 -16.09 11.96 6.49
C GLN A 56 -15.67 12.82 5.27
N ILE A 57 -15.80 12.29 4.05
CA ILE A 57 -15.34 12.99 2.84
C ILE A 57 -16.31 14.12 2.52
N ASP A 58 -15.88 15.37 2.57
CA ASP A 58 -16.67 16.48 2.05
C ASP A 58 -16.62 16.50 0.51
N LEU A 59 -17.72 16.06 -0.11
CA LEU A 59 -17.85 15.90 -1.56
C LEU A 59 -17.99 17.22 -2.33
N SER A 60 -18.25 18.33 -1.64
CA SER A 60 -18.32 19.66 -2.25
C SER A 60 -16.96 20.12 -2.78
N ASN A 61 -15.87 19.64 -2.17
CA ASN A 61 -14.49 19.94 -2.56
C ASN A 61 -14.02 19.23 -3.83
N PHE A 62 -14.88 18.43 -4.48
CA PHE A 62 -14.50 17.59 -5.61
C PHE A 62 -15.37 17.85 -6.84
N GLU A 63 -14.71 18.28 -7.91
CA GLU A 63 -15.31 18.54 -9.23
C GLU A 63 -15.66 17.25 -9.98
N SER A 64 -14.94 16.15 -9.73
CA SER A 64 -15.16 14.88 -10.43
C SER A 64 -14.76 13.66 -9.61
N ASP A 65 -15.30 12.50 -9.97
CA ASP A 65 -14.98 11.20 -9.38
C ASP A 65 -13.48 10.89 -9.42
N LYS A 66 -12.76 11.35 -10.46
CA LYS A 66 -11.31 11.14 -10.58
C LYS A 66 -10.55 11.69 -9.37
N TYR A 67 -10.94 12.87 -8.89
CA TYR A 67 -10.29 13.50 -7.74
C TYR A 67 -10.66 12.80 -6.43
N ILE A 68 -11.90 12.32 -6.30
CA ILE A 68 -12.35 11.52 -5.16
C ILE A 68 -11.56 10.21 -5.08
N ILE A 69 -11.42 9.50 -6.21
CA ILE A 69 -10.63 8.26 -6.34
C ILE A 69 -9.18 8.51 -5.92
N GLY A 70 -8.57 9.59 -6.42
CA GLY A 70 -7.19 9.96 -6.07
C GLY A 70 -7.02 10.24 -4.58
N TYR A 71 -7.97 10.95 -3.97
CA TYR A 71 -8.00 11.25 -2.54
C TYR A 71 -8.11 9.96 -1.71
N ILE A 72 -9.10 9.10 -2.00
CA ILE A 72 -9.31 7.85 -1.26
C ILE A 72 -8.07 6.93 -1.38
N LYS A 73 -7.49 6.77 -2.58
CA LYS A 73 -6.25 6.01 -2.76
C LYS A 73 -5.10 6.55 -1.92
N LYS A 74 -4.96 7.89 -1.83
CA LYS A 74 -3.95 8.53 -0.98
C LYS A 74 -4.18 8.23 0.50
N CYS A 75 -5.43 8.27 0.96
CA CYS A 75 -5.81 7.94 2.33
C CYS A 75 -5.53 6.46 2.67
N ILE A 76 -5.96 5.52 1.82
CA ILE A 76 -5.68 4.08 1.97
C ILE A 76 -4.18 3.82 2.05
N ARG A 77 -3.38 4.45 1.17
CA ARG A 77 -1.91 4.31 1.19
C ARG A 77 -1.32 4.81 2.51
N ASN A 78 -1.76 5.97 3.00
CA ASN A 78 -1.28 6.53 4.26
C ASN A 78 -1.63 5.62 5.45
N MET A 79 -2.83 5.04 5.44
CA MET A 79 -3.24 4.07 6.45
C MET A 79 -2.38 2.81 6.38
N ALA A 80 -2.11 2.27 5.19
CA ALA A 80 -1.20 1.13 5.01
C ALA A 80 0.20 1.42 5.56
N VAL A 81 0.77 2.60 5.30
CA VAL A 81 2.06 3.01 5.89
C VAL A 81 2.00 3.05 7.42
N THR A 82 0.88 3.49 7.98
CA THR A 82 0.66 3.54 9.44
C THR A 82 0.60 2.14 10.03
N LEU A 83 -0.17 1.23 9.41
CA LEU A 83 -0.26 -0.17 9.80
C LEU A 83 1.09 -0.88 9.70
N TYR A 84 1.86 -0.64 8.64
CA TYR A 84 3.20 -1.19 8.50
C TYR A 84 4.10 -0.78 9.68
N LYS A 85 4.09 0.51 10.06
CA LYS A 85 4.89 1.01 11.17
C LYS A 85 4.45 0.42 12.51
N LYS A 86 3.13 0.27 12.72
CA LYS A 86 2.57 -0.35 13.94
C LYS A 86 3.03 -1.79 14.06
N ASN A 87 2.87 -2.58 13.00
CA ASN A 87 3.21 -4.01 13.00
C ASN A 87 4.72 -4.29 12.98
N LYS A 88 5.55 -3.37 12.47
CA LYS A 88 7.01 -3.48 12.56
C LYS A 88 7.52 -3.52 14.01
N ASN A 89 6.80 -2.91 14.95
CA ASN A 89 7.16 -2.93 16.37
C ASN A 89 6.71 -4.19 17.12
N TYR A 90 5.92 -5.06 16.47
CA TYR A 90 5.44 -6.35 17.02
C TYR A 90 6.10 -7.54 16.32
N SER A 91 7.38 -7.44 15.97
CA SER A 91 8.11 -8.52 15.34
C SER A 91 8.20 -9.74 16.28
N PHE A 92 7.68 -10.88 15.81
CA PHE A 92 7.75 -12.25 16.34
C PHE A 92 6.75 -12.67 17.42
N ILE A 93 5.50 -12.92 17.01
CA ILE A 93 4.82 -14.16 17.37
C ILE A 93 4.16 -14.69 16.09
N THR A 94 4.93 -15.41 15.28
CA THR A 94 4.35 -16.33 14.29
C THR A 94 3.86 -17.54 15.05
N TYR A 95 2.54 -17.70 15.18
CA TYR A 95 1.99 -19.03 15.44
C TYR A 95 2.22 -19.84 14.18
N ASP A 96 3.17 -20.77 14.24
CA ASP A 96 3.31 -21.83 13.25
C ASP A 96 2.00 -22.63 13.27
N ASN A 97 1.16 -22.38 12.27
CA ASN A 97 0.22 -23.37 11.80
C ASN A 97 0.70 -23.78 10.42
N ASP A 98 1.67 -24.69 10.42
CA ASP A 98 1.90 -25.62 9.33
C ASP A 98 0.60 -26.39 9.04
N VAL A 99 -0.25 -25.86 8.16
CA VAL A 99 -1.09 -26.67 7.29
C VAL A 99 -1.18 -25.96 5.94
N LEU A 100 -0.49 -26.54 4.96
CA LEU A 100 -0.59 -26.26 3.53
C LEU A 100 -2.03 -25.94 3.11
N ASP A 101 -2.23 -24.76 2.50
CA ASP A 101 -3.30 -24.57 1.53
C ASP A 101 -2.67 -24.22 0.17
N ASN A 102 -2.28 -25.29 -0.54
CA ASN A 102 -1.61 -25.26 -1.84
C ASN A 102 -2.59 -24.93 -2.98
N ASN A 103 -3.33 -23.83 -2.89
CA ASN A 103 -4.21 -23.37 -3.97
C ASN A 103 -4.04 -21.89 -4.30
N ILE A 104 -2.79 -21.41 -4.29
CA ILE A 104 -2.46 -20.17 -5.00
C ILE A 104 -2.28 -20.57 -6.47
N ALA A 105 -3.29 -20.27 -7.30
CA ALA A 105 -3.15 -20.32 -8.75
C ALA A 105 -1.90 -19.52 -9.14
N TYR A 106 -0.85 -20.23 -9.55
CA TYR A 106 0.38 -19.64 -10.03
C TYR A 106 0.06 -18.81 -11.27
N ILE A 107 -0.02 -17.48 -11.08
CA ILE A 107 0.33 -16.58 -12.18
C ILE A 107 1.79 -16.91 -12.44
N GLN A 108 2.07 -17.47 -13.61
CA GLN A 108 3.42 -17.78 -14.09
C GLN A 108 4.14 -16.45 -14.39
N GLU A 109 4.37 -15.64 -13.37
CA GLU A 109 5.37 -14.59 -13.40
C GLU A 109 6.71 -15.33 -13.40
N PHE A 110 7.48 -15.20 -14.48
CA PHE A 110 8.91 -15.46 -14.41
C PHE A 110 9.43 -14.70 -13.20
N PRO A 111 9.87 -15.37 -12.11
CA PRO A 111 10.33 -14.66 -10.93
C PRO A 111 11.56 -13.88 -11.37
N ILE A 112 11.39 -12.57 -11.56
CA ILE A 112 12.50 -11.67 -11.71
C ILE A 112 13.34 -11.89 -10.46
N ASP A 113 14.57 -12.33 -10.62
CA ASP A 113 15.51 -12.48 -9.51
C ASP A 113 15.90 -11.08 -9.02
N VAL A 114 14.99 -10.46 -8.27
CA VAL A 114 15.17 -9.14 -7.69
C VAL A 114 16.37 -9.16 -6.75
N GLU A 115 16.65 -10.30 -6.11
CA GLU A 115 17.74 -10.47 -5.17
C GLU A 115 19.11 -10.46 -5.89
N GLY A 116 19.21 -11.16 -7.02
CA GLY A 116 20.33 -11.07 -7.95
C GLY A 116 20.50 -9.67 -8.54
N LEU A 117 19.42 -9.02 -8.98
CA LEU A 117 19.47 -7.66 -9.55
C LEU A 117 20.01 -6.62 -8.57
N ILE A 118 19.66 -6.72 -7.29
CA ILE A 118 20.09 -5.75 -6.27
C ILE A 118 21.33 -6.19 -5.50
N SER A 119 21.93 -7.34 -5.81
CA SER A 119 23.06 -7.94 -5.09
C SER A 119 24.23 -6.97 -4.89
N ASN A 120 24.56 -6.20 -5.95
CA ASN A 120 25.64 -5.21 -6.02
C ASN A 120 25.36 -3.89 -5.28
N LEU A 121 24.16 -3.72 -4.72
CA LEU A 121 23.81 -2.55 -3.92
C LEU A 121 24.23 -2.74 -2.46
N SER A 122 24.64 -1.65 -1.79
CA SER A 122 24.81 -1.66 -0.33
C SER A 122 23.48 -1.91 0.40
N ASP A 123 23.52 -2.39 1.64
CA ASP A 123 22.32 -2.66 2.44
C ASP A 123 21.37 -1.46 2.55
N THR A 124 21.93 -0.26 2.70
CA THR A 124 21.14 0.98 2.74
C THR A 124 20.43 1.22 1.42
N GLN A 125 21.11 1.02 0.29
CA GLN A 125 20.52 1.15 -1.04
C GLN A 125 19.47 0.09 -1.31
N LYS A 126 19.74 -1.19 -0.96
CA LYS A 126 18.77 -2.29 -1.03
C LYS A 126 17.49 -1.94 -0.28
N LYS A 127 17.61 -1.53 0.99
CA LYS A 127 16.47 -1.10 1.83
C LYS A 127 15.71 0.07 1.19
N ILE A 128 16.41 1.08 0.66
CA ILE A 128 15.77 2.24 0.01
C ILE A 128 15.00 1.83 -1.25
N ILE A 129 15.58 0.99 -2.12
CA ILE A 129 14.92 0.49 -3.34
C ILE A 129 13.69 -0.33 -2.95
N ILE A 130 13.83 -1.27 -2.02
CA ILE A 130 12.72 -2.08 -1.52
C ILE A 130 11.61 -1.19 -0.93
N TYR A 131 11.93 -0.29 -0.01
CA TYR A 131 10.94 0.62 0.58
C TYR A 131 10.26 1.53 -0.44
N ARG A 132 10.99 1.99 -1.45
CA ARG A 132 10.43 2.87 -2.49
C ARG A 132 9.52 2.12 -3.45
N TYR A 133 9.95 1.00 -3.99
CA TYR A 133 9.26 0.35 -5.11
C TYR A 133 8.34 -0.78 -4.66
N LYS A 134 8.78 -1.61 -3.71
CA LYS A 134 7.93 -2.64 -3.09
C LYS A 134 6.88 -1.97 -2.21
N TYR A 135 7.27 -1.17 -1.22
CA TYR A 135 6.35 -0.62 -0.21
C TYR A 135 5.76 0.76 -0.52
N ARG A 136 6.21 1.43 -1.59
CA ARG A 136 5.71 2.76 -2.03
C ARG A 136 5.82 3.86 -0.97
N PHE A 137 6.85 3.80 -0.15
CA PHE A 137 7.19 4.88 0.75
C PHE A 137 7.81 6.07 -0.01
N SER A 138 7.48 7.28 0.46
CA SER A 138 8.13 8.52 0.07
C SER A 138 9.53 8.62 0.69
N ASP A 139 10.39 9.46 0.12
CA ASP A 139 11.75 9.69 0.62
C ASP A 139 11.76 10.16 2.07
N SER A 140 10.75 10.95 2.45
CA SER A 140 10.57 11.42 3.82
C SER A 140 10.20 10.26 4.76
N GLU A 141 9.27 9.38 4.35
CA GLU A 141 8.90 8.19 5.11
C GLU A 141 10.09 7.23 5.27
N ILE A 142 10.87 7.03 4.20
CA ILE A 142 12.08 6.20 4.21
C ILE A 142 13.15 6.81 5.12
N GLY A 143 13.36 8.13 5.05
CA GLY A 143 14.33 8.82 5.90
C GLY A 143 14.02 8.65 7.39
N LYS A 144 12.74 8.75 7.76
CA LYS A 144 12.28 8.45 9.12
C LYS A 144 12.53 7.00 9.52
N LEU A 145 12.25 6.03 8.63
CA LEU A 145 12.45 4.60 8.90
C LEU A 145 13.91 4.20 9.05
N LEU A 146 14.81 4.82 8.28
CA LEU A 146 16.24 4.53 8.26
C LEU A 146 17.07 5.48 9.14
N LYS A 147 16.43 6.45 9.81
CA LYS A 147 17.07 7.50 10.61
C LYS A 147 18.12 8.30 9.82
N ILE A 148 17.83 8.64 8.56
CA ILE A 148 18.67 9.46 7.69
C ILE A 148 17.87 10.62 7.07
N SER A 149 18.55 11.64 6.55
CA SER A 149 17.86 12.77 5.91
C SER A 149 17.15 12.37 4.61
N ARG A 150 16.07 13.08 4.26
CA ARG A 150 15.37 12.91 2.98
C ARG A 150 16.32 13.03 1.78
N GLN A 151 17.28 13.95 1.86
CA GLN A 151 18.30 14.19 0.84
C GLN A 151 19.27 13.01 0.73
N ALA A 152 19.65 12.41 1.86
CA ALA A 152 20.46 11.20 1.87
C ALA A 152 19.71 10.02 1.23
N VAL A 153 18.40 9.88 1.47
CA VAL A 153 17.57 8.87 0.78
C VAL A 153 17.58 9.10 -0.73
N TYR A 154 17.33 10.34 -1.18
CA TYR A 154 17.33 10.69 -2.60
C TYR A 154 18.67 10.35 -3.26
N LYS A 155 19.80 10.76 -2.65
CA LYS A 155 21.15 10.50 -3.17
C LYS A 155 21.45 9.01 -3.27
N ASN A 156 21.14 8.24 -2.22
CA ASN A 156 21.35 6.79 -2.22
C ASN A 156 20.48 6.07 -3.26
N ARG A 157 19.22 6.49 -3.41
CA ARG A 157 18.33 5.96 -4.44
C ARG A 157 18.86 6.26 -5.85
N ALA A 158 19.25 7.50 -6.11
CA ALA A 158 19.79 7.89 -7.42
C ALA A 158 21.04 7.07 -7.77
N LYS A 159 21.95 6.88 -6.80
CA LYS A 159 23.13 6.03 -6.96
C LYS A 159 22.75 4.56 -7.22
N ALA A 160 21.79 4.03 -6.46
CA ALA A 160 21.32 2.66 -6.65
C ALA A 160 20.70 2.43 -8.04
N LEU A 161 19.86 3.36 -8.51
CA LEU A 161 19.26 3.27 -9.84
C LEU A 161 20.31 3.39 -10.96
N ALA A 162 21.34 4.21 -10.77
CA ALA A 162 22.45 4.27 -11.70
C ALA A 162 23.16 2.92 -11.79
N GLN A 163 23.46 2.28 -10.65
CA GLN A 163 24.09 0.95 -10.62
C GLN A 163 23.21 -0.11 -11.31
N LEU A 164 21.89 -0.09 -11.07
CA LEU A 164 20.94 -1.02 -11.69
C LEU A 164 20.77 -0.81 -13.21
N LYS A 165 21.07 0.39 -13.73
CA LYS A 165 21.00 0.67 -15.17
C LYS A 165 22.16 0.05 -15.96
N TYR A 166 23.25 -0.29 -15.26
CA TYR A 166 24.46 -0.88 -15.84
C TYR A 166 24.73 -2.30 -15.31
N ALA A 167 23.73 -2.93 -14.67
CA ALA A 167 23.75 -4.31 -14.20
C ALA A 167 23.04 -5.20 -15.21
#